data_AF-A0A2M9PBD5-F1
#
_entry.id   AF-A0A2M9PBD5-F1
#
_cell.length_a   1.000
_cell.length_b   1.000
_cell.length_c   1.000
_cell.angle_alpha   90.00
_cell.angle_beta   90.00
_cell.angle_gamma   90.00
#
_symmetry.space_group_name_H-M   'P 1'
#
loop_
_entity.id
_entity.type
_entity.pdbx_description
1 polymer ?
#
loop_
_entity_poly.entity_id
_entity_poly.type
_entity_poly.pdbx_seq_one_letter_code
_entity_poly.pdbx_strand_id
1 'polypeptide(L)'
;SQTNANLGSGRGEIGGQEQAIGTLGDAASAESLAQTTIALPSGRFVRLGELGAVIDTFEEPRSFARFDGDPVVVFAVYRAKGASEVSVAETVNAVLDGVRAERPDVRIDLVDDTVFYTYGNYEAALHTLFEGAFLAVLVVLAFLRNWRATLITAVALPLSAIPTFWLMDLLGFSLNLVSFLAITLATGILVDDAIVEIENIARHIRMGKTPYRAAIDAADEIGLAVIATTLTIVAVFVPVSFMPGIPGQYFRQFGLTVAIAVLFSLLVARLITPMMAAYLMRSSDAHAEEARDGVLMRGYLGLVRQTLKARYLTMLAAIGVLAVSLYFLAQIPGSFIPPEDVSRIPISLELPPGATLAETDATAVEVQARLGDVEGVSNVFVLGGVSPVGDLDIRRASVTVVLDRLDHSLLRKSVEALRALPLIGGMIPEPPPNGRIRTQSDIEAEVFARIAEIPDLRSFKLNDRGERDLSFSILADSEADLSEGVRRLEEALRGDPLLANVAAEGRPAPAPEIRGD
;
A
#
# COMPACT_ATOMS: atom_id res chain seq x y z
N SER A 1 26.50 -23.92 -42.35
CA SER A 1 26.76 -22.57 -42.87
C SER A 1 25.61 -21.67 -42.47
N GLN A 2 25.86 -20.44 -42.05
CA GLN A 2 24.80 -19.46 -41.81
C GLN A 2 24.36 -18.90 -43.17
N THR A 3 23.23 -19.37 -43.70
CA THR A 3 22.72 -19.00 -45.04
C THR A 3 21.75 -17.81 -45.01
N ASN A 4 21.44 -17.30 -43.82
CA ASN A 4 20.51 -16.18 -43.59
C ASN A 4 21.07 -15.23 -42.52
N ALA A 5 22.25 -14.66 -42.77
CA ALA A 5 22.94 -13.78 -41.82
C ALA A 5 23.79 -12.74 -42.55
N ASN A 6 23.81 -11.52 -42.02
CA ASN A 6 24.69 -10.47 -42.49
C ASN A 6 26.08 -10.66 -41.88
N LEU A 7 27.11 -10.70 -42.73
CA LEU A 7 28.48 -10.95 -42.32
C LEU A 7 29.37 -9.77 -42.70
N GLY A 8 30.18 -9.31 -41.75
CA GLY A 8 31.24 -8.35 -42.02
C GLY A 8 32.34 -9.01 -42.86
N SER A 9 32.61 -8.48 -44.05
CA SER A 9 33.56 -9.06 -45.01
C SER A 9 34.90 -8.30 -45.07
N GLY A 10 35.14 -7.36 -44.16
CA GLY A 10 36.40 -6.62 -44.00
C GLY A 10 36.25 -5.11 -44.23
N ARG A 11 37.36 -4.44 -44.51
CA ARG A 11 37.42 -3.00 -44.86
C ARG A 11 38.24 -2.80 -46.13
N GLY A 12 37.88 -1.82 -46.94
CA GLY A 12 38.61 -1.42 -48.14
C GLY A 12 38.69 0.10 -48.25
N GLU A 13 39.76 0.62 -48.84
CA GLU A 13 39.95 2.07 -49.00
C GLU A 13 39.50 2.50 -50.40
N ILE A 14 38.44 3.31 -50.48
CA ILE A 14 37.86 3.81 -51.73
C ILE A 14 37.81 5.34 -51.66
N GLY A 15 38.50 6.01 -52.58
CA GLY A 15 38.54 7.49 -52.61
C GLY A 15 39.30 8.14 -51.45
N GLY A 16 40.29 7.42 -50.86
CA GLY A 16 41.08 7.92 -49.72
C GLY A 16 40.37 7.86 -48.37
N GLN A 17 39.28 7.08 -48.26
CA GLN A 17 38.61 6.79 -47.01
C GLN A 17 38.41 5.28 -46.85
N GLU A 18 38.63 4.78 -45.63
CA GLU A 18 38.29 3.39 -45.29
C GLU A 18 36.78 3.22 -45.21
N GLN A 19 36.26 2.24 -45.94
CA GLN A 19 34.87 1.82 -45.91
C GLN A 19 34.76 0.36 -45.48
N ALA A 20 33.80 0.07 -44.61
CA ALA A 20 33.48 -1.29 -44.21
C ALA A 20 32.73 -2.00 -45.34
N ILE A 21 33.16 -3.21 -45.68
CA ILE A 21 32.51 -4.06 -46.68
C ILE A 21 31.72 -5.12 -45.93
N GLY A 22 30.40 -5.09 -46.05
CA GLY A 22 29.48 -6.09 -45.50
C GLY A 22 28.79 -6.88 -46.60
N THR A 23 28.56 -8.18 -46.37
CA THR A 23 27.71 -9.01 -47.23
C THR A 23 26.33 -9.08 -46.59
N LEU A 24 25.33 -8.58 -47.31
CA LEU A 24 23.92 -8.74 -46.93
C LEU A 24 23.48 -10.14 -47.35
N GLY A 25 23.12 -10.97 -46.39
CA GLY A 25 22.71 -12.35 -46.57
C GLY A 25 21.37 -12.66 -45.91
N ASP A 26 20.71 -11.67 -45.32
CA ASP A 26 19.38 -11.79 -44.76
C ASP A 26 18.28 -11.72 -45.83
N ALA A 27 17.30 -12.61 -45.72
CA ALA A 27 16.12 -12.57 -46.57
C ALA A 27 15.08 -11.61 -45.98
N ALA A 28 14.81 -10.52 -46.69
CA ALA A 28 13.86 -9.48 -46.25
C ALA A 28 12.38 -9.88 -46.42
N SER A 29 12.09 -10.97 -47.13
CA SER A 29 10.72 -11.46 -47.37
C SER A 29 10.69 -12.98 -47.48
N ALA A 30 9.53 -13.57 -47.20
CA ALA A 30 9.30 -15.00 -47.40
C ALA A 30 9.61 -15.44 -48.85
N GLU A 31 9.33 -14.58 -49.83
CA GLU A 31 9.66 -14.86 -51.24
C GLU A 31 11.17 -14.90 -51.48
N SER A 32 11.94 -13.96 -50.91
CA SER A 32 13.40 -13.95 -51.00
C SER A 32 14.02 -15.18 -50.32
N LEU A 33 13.46 -15.58 -49.18
CA LEU A 33 13.87 -16.78 -48.45
C LEU A 33 13.57 -18.05 -49.24
N ALA A 34 12.43 -18.11 -49.94
CA ALA A 34 12.07 -19.23 -50.80
C ALA A 34 13.05 -19.41 -51.98
N GLN A 35 13.65 -18.32 -52.48
CA GLN A 35 14.66 -18.36 -53.54
C GLN A 35 16.07 -18.70 -53.02
N THR A 36 16.27 -18.79 -51.70
CA THR A 36 17.56 -19.14 -51.11
C THR A 36 17.97 -20.55 -51.54
N THR A 37 19.19 -20.67 -52.03
CA THR A 37 19.70 -21.91 -52.62
C THR A 37 20.44 -22.75 -51.58
N ILE A 38 20.06 -24.02 -51.45
CA ILE A 38 20.65 -24.99 -50.54
C ILE A 38 21.54 -25.96 -51.33
N ALA A 39 22.77 -26.14 -50.86
CA ALA A 39 23.70 -27.12 -51.42
C ALA A 39 23.38 -28.53 -50.89
N LEU A 40 23.21 -29.49 -51.80
CA LEU A 40 23.04 -30.90 -51.49
C LEU A 40 24.41 -31.60 -51.34
N PRO A 41 24.51 -32.71 -50.59
CA PRO A 41 25.73 -33.51 -50.49
C PRO A 41 26.26 -34.01 -51.84
N SER A 42 25.40 -34.08 -52.86
CA SER A 42 25.72 -34.46 -54.24
C SER A 42 26.35 -33.34 -55.09
N GLY A 43 26.58 -32.15 -54.54
CA GLY A 43 27.11 -30.98 -55.25
C GLY A 43 26.07 -30.26 -56.13
N ARG A 44 24.81 -30.66 -56.07
CA ARG A 44 23.68 -29.98 -56.72
C ARG A 44 23.11 -28.90 -55.80
N PHE A 45 22.43 -27.93 -56.40
CA PHE A 45 21.78 -26.84 -55.70
C PHE A 45 20.27 -26.91 -55.93
N VAL A 46 19.49 -26.68 -54.88
CA VAL A 46 18.00 -26.63 -54.93
C VAL A 46 17.53 -25.40 -54.18
N ARG A 47 16.40 -24.83 -54.59
CA ARG A 47 15.82 -23.67 -53.88
C ARG A 47 15.05 -24.15 -52.66
N LEU A 48 15.02 -23.37 -51.59
CA LEU A 48 14.25 -23.70 -50.38
C LEU A 48 12.76 -23.92 -50.71
N GLY A 49 12.19 -23.11 -51.60
CA GLY A 49 10.82 -23.26 -52.09
C GLY A 49 10.55 -24.53 -52.91
N GLU A 50 11.58 -25.21 -53.41
CA GLU A 50 11.45 -26.52 -54.08
C GLU A 50 11.43 -27.68 -53.07
N LEU A 51 11.88 -27.44 -51.84
CA LEU A 51 11.93 -28.43 -50.76
C LEU A 51 10.71 -28.34 -49.82
N GLY A 52 10.07 -27.17 -49.74
CA GLY A 52 8.91 -26.94 -48.88
C GLY A 52 8.23 -25.59 -49.13
N ALA A 53 7.05 -25.41 -48.55
CA ALA A 53 6.33 -24.13 -48.61
C ALA A 53 6.93 -23.13 -47.61
N VAL A 54 7.32 -21.96 -48.09
CA VAL A 54 7.73 -20.82 -47.26
C VAL A 54 6.58 -19.84 -47.23
N ILE A 55 5.92 -19.73 -46.08
CA ILE A 55 4.72 -18.92 -45.91
C ILE A 55 5.03 -17.84 -44.88
N ASP A 56 4.72 -16.59 -45.23
CA ASP A 56 4.72 -15.50 -44.28
C ASP A 56 3.47 -15.62 -43.40
N THR A 57 3.67 -15.94 -42.12
CA THR A 57 2.60 -16.15 -41.15
C THR A 57 3.01 -15.60 -39.80
N PHE A 58 2.04 -15.37 -38.94
CA PHE A 58 2.28 -14.97 -37.57
C PHE A 58 2.73 -16.18 -36.73
N GLU A 59 3.52 -15.88 -35.69
CA GLU A 59 3.85 -16.82 -34.64
C GLU A 59 2.57 -17.26 -33.91
N GLU A 60 2.47 -18.54 -33.54
CA GLU A 60 1.34 -19.05 -32.78
C GLU A 60 1.18 -18.26 -31.48
N PRO A 61 0.01 -17.63 -31.23
CA PRO A 61 -0.20 -16.85 -30.02
C PRO A 61 -0.01 -17.73 -28.80
N ARG A 62 0.83 -17.27 -27.86
CA ARG A 62 1.06 -17.94 -26.58
C ARG A 62 0.43 -17.21 -25.40
N SER A 63 -0.15 -16.04 -25.64
CA SER A 63 -0.86 -15.23 -24.65
C SER A 63 -1.99 -14.44 -25.31
N PHE A 64 -2.94 -14.01 -24.49
CA PHE A 64 -4.03 -13.12 -24.89
C PHE A 64 -4.36 -12.14 -23.76
N ALA A 65 -4.99 -11.02 -24.09
CA ALA A 65 -5.50 -10.08 -23.11
C ALA A 65 -6.95 -9.70 -23.41
N ARG A 66 -7.76 -9.61 -22.37
CA ARG A 66 -9.17 -9.18 -22.44
C ARG A 66 -9.49 -8.15 -21.37
N PHE A 67 -10.34 -7.21 -21.74
CA PHE A 67 -10.89 -6.20 -20.84
C PHE A 67 -12.40 -6.23 -20.95
N ASP A 68 -13.09 -6.57 -19.85
CA ASP A 68 -14.55 -6.74 -19.82
C ASP A 68 -15.09 -7.66 -20.94
N GLY A 69 -14.30 -8.68 -21.29
CA GLY A 69 -14.64 -9.68 -22.31
C GLY A 69 -14.13 -9.34 -23.71
N ASP A 70 -13.81 -8.08 -23.98
CA ASP A 70 -13.32 -7.64 -25.30
C ASP A 70 -11.81 -7.89 -25.44
N PRO A 71 -11.33 -8.41 -26.59
CA PRO A 71 -9.88 -8.55 -26.85
C PRO A 71 -9.21 -7.18 -26.88
N VAL A 72 -8.12 -7.02 -26.12
CA VAL A 72 -7.35 -5.78 -26.03
C VAL A 72 -5.86 -6.03 -26.22
N VAL A 73 -5.13 -4.97 -26.57
CA VAL A 73 -3.67 -4.95 -26.51
C VAL A 73 -3.27 -4.15 -25.29
N VAL A 74 -2.43 -4.74 -24.44
CA VAL A 74 -2.05 -4.16 -23.15
C VAL A 74 -0.62 -3.65 -23.23
N PHE A 75 -0.41 -2.46 -22.67
CA PHE A 75 0.91 -1.87 -22.50
C PHE A 75 1.15 -1.65 -21.01
N ALA A 76 2.06 -2.44 -20.42
CA ALA A 76 2.40 -2.35 -19.01
C ALA A 76 3.56 -1.35 -18.80
N VAL A 77 3.42 -0.47 -17.81
CA VAL A 77 4.45 0.49 -17.42
C VAL A 77 4.94 0.16 -16.02
N TYR A 78 6.24 -0.07 -15.89
CA TYR A 78 6.89 -0.32 -14.61
C TYR A 78 7.76 0.87 -14.21
N ARG A 79 7.65 1.31 -12.96
CA ARG A 79 8.50 2.38 -12.43
C ARG A 79 9.94 1.92 -12.26
N ALA A 80 10.88 2.83 -12.51
CA ALA A 80 12.28 2.60 -12.15
C ALA A 80 12.46 2.56 -10.62
N LYS A 81 13.53 1.89 -10.15
CA LYS A 81 13.88 1.88 -8.73
C LYS A 81 14.13 3.31 -8.24
N GLY A 82 13.45 3.71 -7.17
CA GLY A 82 13.54 5.05 -6.57
C GLY A 82 12.63 6.10 -7.19
N ALA A 83 11.95 5.82 -8.31
CA ALA A 83 10.95 6.73 -8.88
C ALA A 83 9.64 6.70 -8.06
N SER A 84 8.99 7.86 -7.92
CA SER A 84 7.69 7.99 -7.28
C SER A 84 6.57 7.53 -8.23
N GLU A 85 5.65 6.70 -7.71
CA GLU A 85 4.48 6.22 -8.44
C GLU A 85 3.63 7.37 -8.98
N VAL A 86 3.42 8.41 -8.16
CA VAL A 86 2.64 9.59 -8.54
C VAL A 86 3.28 10.34 -9.71
N SER A 87 4.60 10.61 -9.64
CA SER A 87 5.31 11.30 -10.73
C SER A 87 5.34 10.50 -12.03
N VAL A 88 5.40 9.16 -11.93
CA VAL A 88 5.36 8.28 -13.09
C VAL A 88 3.97 8.32 -13.72
N ALA A 89 2.90 8.25 -12.92
CA ALA A 89 1.53 8.36 -13.43
C ALA A 89 1.27 9.71 -14.10
N GLU A 90 1.71 10.82 -13.51
CA GLU A 90 1.58 12.16 -14.13
C GLU A 90 2.29 12.22 -15.48
N THR A 91 3.51 11.69 -15.55
CA THR A 91 4.30 11.66 -16.80
C THR A 91 3.64 10.77 -17.86
N VAL A 92 3.17 9.58 -17.46
CA VAL A 92 2.50 8.64 -18.37
C VAL A 92 1.19 9.23 -18.88
N ASN A 93 0.36 9.82 -18.02
CA ASN A 93 -0.90 10.44 -18.43
C ASN A 93 -0.67 11.62 -19.38
N ALA A 94 0.31 12.48 -19.11
CA ALA A 94 0.65 13.60 -19.99
C ALA A 94 1.08 13.13 -21.39
N VAL A 95 1.86 12.04 -21.48
CA VAL A 95 2.27 11.44 -22.77
C VAL A 95 1.08 10.78 -23.46
N LEU A 96 0.24 10.04 -22.72
CA LEU A 96 -0.95 9.38 -23.26
C LEU A 96 -1.96 10.38 -23.81
N ASP A 97 -2.13 11.54 -23.18
CA ASP A 97 -3.02 12.59 -23.68
C ASP A 97 -2.55 13.14 -25.03
N GLY A 98 -1.23 13.27 -25.23
CA GLY A 98 -0.64 13.58 -26.54
C GLY A 98 -0.91 12.49 -27.58
N VAL A 99 -0.69 11.22 -27.23
CA VAL A 99 -0.93 10.09 -28.13
C VAL A 99 -2.42 9.96 -28.51
N ARG A 100 -3.33 10.15 -27.54
CA ARG A 100 -4.78 10.16 -27.77
C ARG A 100 -5.20 11.28 -28.74
N ALA A 101 -4.56 12.44 -28.64
CA ALA A 101 -4.82 13.56 -29.55
C ALA A 101 -4.31 13.31 -30.97
N GLU A 102 -3.16 12.62 -31.13
CA GLU A 102 -2.59 12.28 -32.45
C GLU A 102 -3.33 11.12 -33.14
N ARG A 103 -3.89 10.19 -32.36
CA ARG A 103 -4.54 8.96 -32.84
C ARG A 103 -5.96 8.80 -32.30
N PRO A 104 -6.92 9.65 -32.71
CA PRO A 104 -8.32 9.54 -32.28
C PRO A 104 -9.03 8.30 -32.85
N ASP A 105 -8.41 7.59 -33.79
CA ASP A 105 -8.87 6.32 -34.35
C ASP A 105 -8.68 5.13 -33.40
N VAL A 106 -7.88 5.29 -32.33
CA VAL A 106 -7.60 4.24 -31.35
C VAL A 106 -8.11 4.65 -29.97
N ARG A 107 -8.91 3.78 -29.35
CA ARG A 107 -9.36 3.96 -27.96
C ARG A 107 -8.26 3.48 -27.00
N ILE A 108 -7.75 4.38 -26.16
CA ILE A 108 -6.68 4.09 -25.19
C ILE A 108 -7.21 4.38 -23.78
N ASP A 109 -7.58 3.32 -23.08
CA ASP A 109 -8.13 3.38 -21.73
C ASP A 109 -7.14 2.86 -20.69
N LEU A 110 -7.24 3.39 -19.47
CA LEU A 110 -6.49 2.91 -18.32
C LEU A 110 -7.23 1.70 -17.73
N VAL A 111 -6.56 0.55 -17.70
CA VAL A 111 -7.16 -0.74 -17.33
C VAL A 111 -6.90 -1.10 -15.86
N ASP A 112 -5.67 -0.88 -15.38
CA ASP A 112 -5.22 -1.17 -14.03
C ASP A 112 -4.28 -0.04 -13.57
N ASP A 113 -4.60 0.59 -12.43
CA ASP A 113 -3.83 1.69 -11.86
C ASP A 113 -3.67 1.55 -10.35
N THR A 114 -2.46 1.22 -9.92
CA THR A 114 -2.10 1.12 -8.51
C THR A 114 -1.81 2.50 -7.89
N VAL A 115 -1.55 3.53 -8.72
CA VAL A 115 -1.17 4.86 -8.25
C VAL A 115 -2.35 5.60 -7.64
N PHE A 116 -3.57 5.30 -8.09
CA PHE A 116 -4.79 5.83 -7.48
C PHE A 116 -4.84 5.62 -5.96
N TYR A 117 -4.51 4.42 -5.48
CA TYR A 117 -4.47 4.11 -4.05
C TYR A 117 -3.39 4.93 -3.31
N THR A 118 -2.19 4.99 -3.88
CA THR A 118 -1.08 5.78 -3.32
C THR A 118 -1.43 7.27 -3.24
N TYR A 119 -2.06 7.83 -4.27
CA TYR A 119 -2.51 9.22 -4.31
C TYR A 119 -3.62 9.49 -3.30
N GLY A 120 -4.64 8.63 -3.25
CA GLY A 120 -5.74 8.75 -2.29
C GLY A 120 -5.26 8.69 -0.83
N ASN A 121 -4.31 7.80 -0.52
CA ASN A 121 -3.68 7.73 0.80
C ASN A 121 -2.88 8.98 1.16
N TYR A 122 -2.16 9.55 0.18
CA TYR A 122 -1.43 10.80 0.36
C TYR A 122 -2.40 11.96 0.67
N GLU A 123 -3.48 12.11 -0.10
CA GLU A 123 -4.48 13.16 0.09
C GLU A 123 -5.21 13.00 1.43
N ALA A 124 -5.66 11.77 1.75
CA ALA A 124 -6.32 11.47 3.02
C ALA A 124 -5.42 11.73 4.23
N ALA A 125 -4.14 11.40 4.14
CA ALA A 125 -3.18 11.67 5.20
C ALA A 125 -2.94 13.17 5.40
N LEU A 126 -2.85 13.96 4.32
CA LEU A 126 -2.77 15.42 4.42
C LEU A 126 -4.03 16.02 5.06
N HIS A 127 -5.21 15.58 4.64
CA HIS A 127 -6.47 16.01 5.27
C HIS A 127 -6.48 15.69 6.76
N THR A 128 -6.12 14.46 7.13
CA THR A 128 -6.07 14.03 8.53
C THR A 128 -5.07 14.85 9.34
N LEU A 129 -3.91 15.18 8.76
CA LEU A 129 -2.89 16.03 9.40
C LEU A 129 -3.43 17.45 9.64
N PHE A 130 -4.07 18.07 8.64
CA PHE A 130 -4.66 19.40 8.78
C PHE A 130 -5.84 19.41 9.75
N GLU A 131 -6.72 18.43 9.68
CA GLU A 131 -7.85 18.26 10.60
C GLU A 131 -7.37 18.04 12.03
N GLY A 132 -6.38 17.16 12.22
CA GLY A 132 -5.75 16.90 13.51
C GLY A 132 -5.08 18.14 14.09
N ALA A 133 -4.32 18.88 13.27
CA ALA A 133 -3.71 20.15 13.67
C ALA A 133 -4.77 21.20 14.04
N PHE A 134 -5.82 21.34 13.24
CA PHE A 134 -6.91 22.27 13.48
C PHE A 134 -7.68 21.92 14.76
N LEU A 135 -8.02 20.64 14.96
CA LEU A 135 -8.67 20.14 16.16
C LEU A 135 -7.79 20.36 17.40
N ALA A 136 -6.47 20.12 17.31
CA ALA A 136 -5.56 20.40 18.41
C ALA A 136 -5.60 21.89 18.80
N VAL A 137 -5.56 22.81 17.82
CA VAL A 137 -5.69 24.24 18.07
C VAL A 137 -7.05 24.60 18.71
N LEU A 138 -8.15 24.01 18.25
CA LEU A 138 -9.48 24.23 18.84
C LEU A 138 -9.58 23.72 20.28
N VAL A 139 -9.01 22.55 20.57
CA VAL A 139 -8.96 21.98 21.93
C VAL A 139 -8.17 22.92 22.83
N VAL A 140 -7.00 23.41 22.38
CA VAL A 140 -6.20 24.39 23.12
C VAL A 140 -6.99 25.67 23.40
N LEU A 141 -7.72 26.19 22.40
CA LEU A 141 -8.60 27.34 22.59
C LEU A 141 -9.70 27.07 23.63
N ALA A 142 -10.30 25.88 23.62
CA ALA A 142 -11.35 25.51 24.56
C ALA A 142 -10.82 25.40 26.01
N PHE A 143 -9.61 24.84 26.19
CA PHE A 143 -8.99 24.68 27.51
C PHE A 143 -8.43 26.00 28.06
N LEU A 144 -7.64 26.72 27.26
CA LEU A 144 -6.95 27.94 27.71
C LEU A 144 -7.85 29.18 27.66
N ARG A 145 -8.91 29.16 26.85
CA ARG A 145 -9.85 30.27 26.62
C ARG A 145 -9.15 31.61 26.30
N ASN A 146 -7.94 31.54 25.76
CA ASN A 146 -7.09 32.67 25.44
C ASN A 146 -6.55 32.53 24.02
N TRP A 147 -7.04 33.38 23.12
CA TRP A 147 -6.67 33.34 21.70
C TRP A 147 -5.17 33.57 21.44
N ARG A 148 -4.46 34.29 22.31
CA ARG A 148 -3.00 34.51 22.17
C ARG A 148 -2.22 33.26 22.51
N ALA A 149 -2.60 32.61 23.60
CA ALA A 149 -2.04 31.33 24.00
C ALA A 149 -2.25 30.29 22.89
N THR A 150 -3.47 30.23 22.36
CA THR A 150 -3.81 29.40 21.19
C THR A 150 -2.97 29.75 19.96
N LEU A 151 -2.75 31.03 19.65
CA LEU A 151 -1.93 31.45 18.52
C LEU A 151 -0.48 30.98 18.66
N ILE A 152 0.10 31.07 19.85
CA ILE A 152 1.46 30.60 20.13
C ILE A 152 1.55 29.09 19.87
N THR A 153 0.60 28.31 20.38
CA THR A 153 0.54 26.86 20.12
C THR A 153 0.33 26.53 18.64
N ALA A 154 -0.54 27.28 17.95
CA ALA A 154 -0.80 27.10 16.53
C ALA A 154 0.43 27.37 15.66
N VAL A 155 1.31 28.30 16.07
CA VAL A 155 2.59 28.59 15.40
C VAL A 155 3.67 27.57 15.75
N ALA A 156 3.64 26.99 16.96
CA ALA A 156 4.59 25.98 17.38
C ALA A 156 4.51 24.67 16.55
N LEU A 157 3.32 24.31 16.08
CA LEU A 157 3.07 23.11 15.27
C LEU A 157 3.82 23.13 13.92
N PRO A 158 3.65 24.15 13.04
CA PRO A 158 4.41 24.21 11.78
C PRO A 158 5.92 24.41 12.03
N LEU A 159 6.32 25.15 13.07
CA LEU A 159 7.73 25.34 13.40
C LEU A 159 8.44 24.05 13.84
N SER A 160 7.71 23.06 14.35
CA SER A 160 8.27 21.74 14.69
C SER A 160 8.12 20.73 13.54
N ALA A 161 7.04 20.81 12.75
CA ALA A 161 6.80 19.95 11.60
C ALA A 161 7.74 20.23 10.41
N ILE A 162 7.98 21.50 10.05
CA ILE A 162 8.81 21.85 8.87
C ILE A 162 10.24 21.30 8.97
N PRO A 163 10.98 21.48 10.09
CA PRO A 163 12.31 20.89 10.24
C PRO A 163 12.28 19.36 10.24
N THR A 164 11.17 18.76 10.70
CA THR A 164 10.97 17.30 10.65
C THR A 164 10.93 16.82 9.21
N PHE A 165 10.10 17.44 8.35
CA PHE A 165 10.05 17.12 6.92
C PHE A 165 11.40 17.34 6.24
N TRP A 166 12.11 18.41 6.58
CA TRP A 166 13.44 18.68 6.05
C TRP A 166 14.44 17.57 6.40
N LEU A 167 14.44 17.09 7.64
CA LEU A 167 15.34 16.01 8.03
C LEU A 167 14.93 14.65 7.46
N MET A 168 13.63 14.41 7.28
CA MET A 168 13.13 13.23 6.57
C MET A 168 13.63 13.18 5.12
N ASP A 169 13.57 14.31 4.41
CA ASP A 169 14.09 14.44 3.04
C ASP A 169 15.60 14.17 3.00
N LEU A 170 16.37 14.74 3.94
CA LEU A 170 17.82 14.49 4.06
C LEU A 170 18.16 13.01 4.30
N LEU A 171 17.29 12.28 5.00
CA LEU A 171 17.44 10.85 5.27
C LEU A 171 16.91 9.96 4.13
N GLY A 172 16.35 10.56 3.07
CA GLY A 172 15.77 9.84 1.93
C GLY A 172 14.48 9.11 2.28
N PHE A 173 13.74 9.57 3.29
CA PHE A 173 12.46 8.98 3.66
C PHE A 173 11.36 9.48 2.73
N SER A 174 10.56 8.55 2.19
CA SER A 174 9.40 8.89 1.38
C SER A 174 8.19 9.18 2.26
N LEU A 175 7.29 10.01 1.75
CA LEU A 175 5.97 10.20 2.34
C LEU A 175 5.05 9.05 1.92
N ASN A 176 4.94 8.06 2.80
CA ASN A 176 4.05 6.91 2.67
C ASN A 176 3.15 6.76 3.90
N LEU A 177 2.21 5.81 3.86
CA LEU A 177 1.24 5.53 4.92
C LEU A 177 1.90 5.46 6.31
N VAL A 178 3.02 4.76 6.44
CA VAL A 178 3.72 4.56 7.72
C VAL A 178 4.36 5.85 8.23
N SER A 179 5.00 6.62 7.35
CA SER A 179 5.56 7.93 7.72
C SER A 179 4.46 8.95 8.09
N PHE A 180 3.29 8.88 7.43
CA PHE A 180 2.16 9.73 7.77
C PHE A 180 1.53 9.35 9.11
N LEU A 181 1.47 8.06 9.43
CA LEU A 181 1.06 7.60 10.75
C LEU A 181 1.99 8.15 11.84
N ALA A 182 3.30 8.14 11.58
CA ALA A 182 4.29 8.73 12.49
C ALA A 182 4.07 10.24 12.69
N ILE A 183 3.86 11.00 11.61
CA ILE A 183 3.62 12.46 11.69
C ILE A 183 2.29 12.76 12.38
N THR A 184 1.25 11.98 12.11
CA THR A 184 -0.08 12.15 12.72
C THR A 184 0.00 11.90 14.23
N LEU A 185 0.65 10.82 14.65
CA LEU A 185 0.93 10.55 16.06
C LEU A 185 1.78 11.65 16.69
N ALA A 186 2.85 12.05 15.99
CA ALA A 186 3.76 13.08 16.47
C ALA A 186 3.03 14.42 16.63
N THR A 187 2.07 14.76 15.76
CA THR A 187 1.30 16.02 15.85
C THR A 187 0.63 16.20 17.20
N GLY A 188 0.09 15.12 17.81
CA GLY A 188 -0.45 15.19 19.16
C GLY A 188 0.60 15.51 20.22
N ILE A 189 1.77 14.86 20.12
CA ILE A 189 2.90 15.08 21.04
C ILE A 189 3.50 16.48 20.83
N LEU A 190 3.57 16.95 19.60
CA LEU A 190 4.12 18.24 19.19
C LEU A 190 3.44 19.41 19.89
N VAL A 191 2.13 19.29 20.08
CA VAL A 191 1.28 20.31 20.70
C VAL A 191 1.35 20.23 22.23
N ASP A 192 1.50 19.02 22.80
CA ASP A 192 1.52 18.81 24.26
C ASP A 192 2.63 19.61 24.95
N ASP A 193 3.88 19.54 24.46
CA ASP A 193 5.01 20.27 25.04
C ASP A 193 4.77 21.79 25.06
N ALA A 194 4.19 22.33 23.99
CA ALA A 194 3.85 23.75 23.90
C ALA A 194 2.69 24.13 24.83
N ILE A 195 1.68 23.25 25.00
CA ILE A 195 0.56 23.48 25.93
C ILE A 195 1.05 23.52 27.37
N VAL A 196 1.83 22.51 27.78
CA VAL A 196 2.34 22.41 29.16
C VAL A 196 3.16 23.66 29.50
N GLU A 197 4.02 24.11 28.57
CA GLU A 197 4.81 25.32 28.73
C GLU A 197 3.93 26.58 28.84
N ILE A 198 2.97 26.78 27.93
CA ILE A 198 2.09 27.95 27.93
C ILE A 198 1.18 27.99 29.17
N GLU A 199 0.65 26.85 29.62
CA GLU A 199 -0.14 26.78 30.86
C GLU A 199 0.71 27.12 32.08
N ASN A 200 1.97 26.68 32.11
CA ASN A 200 2.91 27.02 33.16
C ASN A 200 3.19 28.53 33.21
N ILE A 201 3.41 29.15 32.04
CA ILE A 201 3.61 30.60 31.90
C ILE A 201 2.34 31.36 32.30
N ALA A 202 1.17 30.92 31.84
CA ALA A 202 -0.12 31.50 32.20
C ALA A 202 -0.36 31.46 33.71
N ARG A 203 0.01 30.36 34.38
CA ARG A 203 -0.04 30.24 35.85
C ARG A 203 0.83 31.30 36.52
N HIS A 204 2.06 31.52 36.04
CA HIS A 204 2.96 32.54 36.59
C HIS A 204 2.46 33.98 36.37
N ILE A 205 1.84 34.25 35.23
CA ILE A 205 1.16 35.52 34.96
C ILE A 205 -0.02 35.72 35.93
N ARG A 206 -0.80 34.66 36.23
CA ARG A 206 -1.87 34.67 37.25
C ARG A 206 -1.34 34.93 38.66
N MET A 207 -0.10 34.55 38.97
CA MET A 207 0.57 34.89 40.23
C MET A 207 1.06 36.36 40.30
N GLY A 208 0.76 37.18 39.28
CA GLY A 208 1.09 38.60 39.26
C GLY A 208 2.46 38.93 38.64
N LYS A 209 3.15 37.96 38.04
CA LYS A 209 4.44 38.21 37.35
C LYS A 209 4.20 38.86 35.98
N THR A 210 5.14 39.67 35.52
CA THR A 210 5.10 40.21 34.14
C THR A 210 5.31 39.07 33.13
N PRO A 211 4.71 39.11 31.92
CA PRO A 211 4.85 38.03 30.92
C PRO A 211 6.30 37.62 30.65
N TYR A 212 7.21 38.58 30.57
CA TYR A 212 8.63 38.33 30.38
C TYR A 212 9.26 37.53 31.53
N ARG A 213 8.98 37.91 32.79
CA ARG A 213 9.51 37.19 33.96
C ARG A 213 8.81 35.84 34.15
N ALA A 214 7.50 35.80 33.90
CA ALA A 214 6.71 34.60 33.96
C ALA A 214 7.23 33.54 32.97
N ALA A 215 7.62 33.95 31.76
CA ALA A 215 8.20 33.06 30.76
C ALA A 215 9.51 32.40 31.22
N ILE A 216 10.42 33.19 31.82
CA ILE A 216 11.70 32.69 32.33
C ILE A 216 11.48 31.73 33.50
N ASP A 217 10.74 32.19 34.52
CA ASP A 217 10.51 31.39 35.74
C ASP A 217 9.76 30.08 35.43
N ALA A 218 8.79 30.13 34.51
CA ALA A 218 8.06 28.96 34.08
C ALA A 218 8.95 27.95 33.33
N ALA A 219 9.77 28.42 32.39
CA ALA A 219 10.66 27.56 31.63
C ALA A 219 11.69 26.86 32.54
N ASP A 220 12.19 27.57 33.56
CA ASP A 220 13.13 27.00 34.53
C ASP A 220 12.46 25.97 35.46
N GLU A 221 11.20 26.19 35.87
CA GLU A 221 10.49 25.30 36.81
C GLU A 221 10.24 23.90 36.23
N ILE A 222 9.70 23.83 35.00
CA ILE A 222 9.36 22.55 34.35
C ILE A 222 10.43 22.07 33.37
N GLY A 223 11.54 22.81 33.29
CA GLY A 223 12.68 22.61 32.41
C GLY A 223 13.08 21.14 32.26
N LEU A 224 13.54 20.55 33.35
CA LEU A 224 14.04 19.18 33.39
C LEU A 224 12.95 18.14 33.09
N ALA A 225 11.71 18.38 33.54
CA ALA A 225 10.62 17.43 33.43
C ALA A 225 10.24 17.17 31.96
N VAL A 226 10.03 18.23 31.17
CA VAL A 226 9.67 18.08 29.75
C VAL A 226 10.81 17.44 28.96
N ILE A 227 12.07 17.85 29.20
CA ILE A 227 13.22 17.23 28.52
C ILE A 227 13.27 15.73 28.82
N ALA A 228 13.04 15.33 30.08
CA ALA A 228 13.04 13.92 30.47
C ALA A 228 11.89 13.13 29.83
N THR A 229 10.68 13.69 29.74
CA THR A 229 9.54 13.04 29.08
C THR A 229 9.78 12.89 27.57
N THR A 230 10.23 13.96 26.90
CA THR A 230 10.61 13.94 25.48
C THR A 230 11.69 12.88 25.21
N LEU A 231 12.77 12.85 26.01
CA LEU A 231 13.85 11.86 25.84
C LEU A 231 13.39 10.43 26.12
N THR A 232 12.39 10.24 26.99
CA THR A 232 11.78 8.92 27.21
C THR A 232 11.03 8.45 25.96
N ILE A 233 10.29 9.34 25.29
CA ILE A 233 9.64 9.05 24.01
C ILE A 233 10.69 8.66 22.97
N VAL A 234 11.77 9.43 22.86
CA VAL A 234 12.90 9.10 21.96
C VAL A 234 13.50 7.74 22.32
N ALA A 235 13.71 7.44 23.60
CA ALA A 235 14.27 6.17 24.05
C ALA A 235 13.36 4.96 23.74
N VAL A 236 12.05 5.16 23.60
CA VAL A 236 11.09 4.12 23.18
C VAL A 236 11.07 3.94 21.66
N PHE A 237 11.06 5.03 20.89
CA PHE A 237 10.88 4.96 19.42
C PHE A 237 12.17 4.78 18.63
N VAL A 238 13.33 5.20 19.14
CA VAL A 238 14.61 4.99 18.46
C VAL A 238 14.95 3.49 18.33
N PRO A 239 14.83 2.64 19.37
CA PRO A 239 15.06 1.19 19.26
C PRO A 239 14.18 0.50 18.20
N VAL A 240 12.93 0.95 18.05
CA VAL A 240 11.97 0.45 17.06
C VAL A 240 12.53 0.59 15.64
N SER A 241 13.34 1.62 15.37
CA SER A 241 13.95 1.83 14.06
C SER A 241 15.08 0.83 13.71
N PHE A 242 15.58 0.08 14.69
CA PHE A 242 16.64 -0.92 14.54
C PHE A 242 16.11 -2.36 14.44
N MET A 243 14.78 -2.54 14.34
CA MET A 243 14.21 -3.88 14.14
C MET A 243 14.74 -4.51 12.84
N PRO A 244 15.13 -5.79 12.84
CA PRO A 244 15.58 -6.48 11.63
C PRO A 244 14.41 -6.95 10.76
N GLY A 245 14.72 -7.39 9.55
CA GLY A 245 13.76 -8.02 8.63
C GLY A 245 12.82 -7.02 7.93
N ILE A 246 11.72 -7.55 7.40
CA ILE A 246 10.71 -6.76 6.67
C ILE A 246 10.04 -5.71 7.59
N PRO A 247 9.59 -6.04 8.83
CA PRO A 247 9.04 -5.03 9.74
C PRO A 247 9.99 -3.86 9.98
N GLY A 248 11.28 -4.16 10.10
CA GLY A 248 12.34 -3.17 10.26
C GLY A 248 12.31 -2.06 9.20
N GLN A 249 11.99 -2.40 7.95
CA GLN A 249 11.95 -1.41 6.88
C GLN A 249 10.82 -0.39 7.06
N TYR A 250 9.64 -0.85 7.53
CA TYR A 250 8.52 0.03 7.87
C TYR A 250 8.79 0.83 9.16
N PHE A 251 9.23 0.13 10.22
CA PHE A 251 9.42 0.75 11.54
C PHE A 251 10.64 1.66 11.62
N ARG A 252 11.62 1.53 10.71
CA ARG A 252 12.75 2.47 10.58
C ARG A 252 12.28 3.88 10.32
N GLN A 253 11.44 4.07 9.30
CA GLN A 253 10.92 5.38 8.96
C GLN A 253 9.97 5.89 10.05
N PHE A 254 9.11 5.01 10.57
CA PHE A 254 8.18 5.35 11.65
C PHE A 254 8.90 5.87 12.91
N GLY A 255 9.76 5.06 13.52
CA GLY A 255 10.39 5.36 14.81
C GLY A 255 11.29 6.59 14.74
N LEU A 256 12.07 6.72 13.66
CA LEU A 256 12.97 7.85 13.50
C LEU A 256 12.21 9.15 13.20
N THR A 257 11.12 9.09 12.43
CA THR A 257 10.27 10.27 12.18
C THR A 257 9.64 10.78 13.48
N VAL A 258 9.09 9.90 14.32
CA VAL A 258 8.57 10.29 15.64
C VAL A 258 9.66 10.90 16.50
N ALA A 259 10.83 10.26 16.59
CA ALA A 259 11.94 10.76 17.39
C ALA A 259 12.41 12.15 16.96
N ILE A 260 12.56 12.37 15.64
CA ILE A 260 12.93 13.66 15.06
C ILE A 260 11.87 14.72 15.37
N ALA A 261 10.59 14.40 15.14
CA ALA A 261 9.49 15.33 15.36
C ALA A 261 9.42 15.80 16.81
N VAL A 262 9.55 14.87 17.75
CA VAL A 262 9.50 15.15 19.19
C VAL A 262 10.73 15.93 19.66
N LEU A 263 11.91 15.70 19.08
CA LEU A 263 13.10 16.53 19.36
C LEU A 263 12.94 17.97 18.85
N PHE A 264 12.40 18.17 17.66
CA PHE A 264 12.10 19.51 17.16
C PHE A 264 10.97 20.18 17.95
N SER A 265 9.96 19.43 18.40
CA SER A 265 8.93 19.95 19.32
C SER A 265 9.57 20.48 20.61
N LEU A 266 10.46 19.70 21.24
CA LEU A 266 11.17 20.14 22.44
C LEU A 266 11.97 21.43 22.19
N LEU A 267 12.66 21.52 21.06
CA LEU A 267 13.41 22.72 20.68
C LEU A 267 12.51 23.95 20.56
N VAL A 268 11.35 23.79 19.91
CA VAL A 268 10.35 24.85 19.75
C VAL A 268 9.70 25.22 21.09
N ALA A 269 9.35 24.22 21.91
CA ALA A 269 8.78 24.39 23.23
C ALA A 269 9.72 25.14 24.18
N ARG A 270 11.05 25.02 23.99
CA ARG A 270 12.03 25.65 24.89
C ARG A 270 12.69 26.91 24.40
N LEU A 271 12.85 27.08 23.11
CA LEU A 271 13.44 28.30 22.58
C LEU A 271 12.37 29.30 22.14
N ILE A 272 11.38 28.83 21.39
CA ILE A 272 10.46 29.72 20.67
C ILE A 272 9.23 30.02 21.52
N THR A 273 8.65 29.02 22.18
CA THR A 273 7.39 29.17 22.94
C THR A 273 7.51 30.18 24.09
N PRO A 274 8.54 30.14 24.97
CA PRO A 274 8.68 31.11 26.04
C PRO A 274 9.00 32.51 25.50
N MET A 275 9.77 32.60 24.41
CA MET A 275 10.06 33.87 23.74
C MET A 275 8.79 34.50 23.18
N MET A 276 7.98 33.75 22.43
CA MET A 276 6.70 34.24 21.93
C MET A 276 5.77 34.62 23.07
N ALA A 277 5.67 33.80 24.12
CA ALA A 277 4.85 34.08 25.28
C ALA A 277 5.24 35.38 25.99
N ALA A 278 6.54 35.65 26.14
CA ALA A 278 7.05 36.86 26.76
C ALA A 278 6.62 38.16 26.06
N TYR A 279 6.47 38.14 24.73
CA TYR A 279 6.13 39.32 23.92
C TYR A 279 4.65 39.40 23.50
N LEU A 280 3.98 38.25 23.31
CA LEU A 280 2.60 38.21 22.83
C LEU A 280 1.58 38.22 23.98
N MET A 281 1.86 37.53 25.09
CA MET A 281 0.92 37.44 26.22
C MET A 281 0.86 38.77 27.00
N ARG A 282 -0.30 39.07 27.60
CA ARG A 282 -0.47 40.25 28.45
C ARG A 282 -0.84 39.88 29.86
N SER A 283 -0.55 40.78 30.79
CA SER A 283 -0.99 40.68 32.18
C SER A 283 -2.52 40.71 32.33
N SER A 284 -3.26 41.29 31.37
CA SER A 284 -4.73 41.23 31.32
C SER A 284 -5.26 39.79 31.17
N ASP A 285 -4.44 38.89 30.66
CA ASP A 285 -4.80 37.50 30.44
C ASP A 285 -4.78 36.69 31.76
N ALA A 286 -4.35 37.32 32.86
CA ALA A 286 -4.42 36.79 34.23
C ALA A 286 -5.83 36.80 34.84
N HIS A 287 -6.75 37.61 34.31
CA HIS A 287 -8.08 37.86 34.91
C HIS A 287 -9.15 36.90 34.38
N ALA A 288 -8.87 35.61 34.36
CA ALA A 288 -9.92 34.60 34.45
C ALA A 288 -10.16 34.37 35.95
N GLU A 289 -11.35 34.74 36.43
CA GLU A 289 -11.80 34.62 37.81
C GLU A 289 -11.35 33.32 38.49
N GLU A 290 -11.08 33.38 39.80
CA GLU A 290 -10.97 32.22 40.68
C GLU A 290 -12.24 31.36 40.56
N ALA A 291 -12.28 30.49 39.55
CA ALA A 291 -13.38 29.60 39.30
C ALA A 291 -13.42 28.61 40.46
N ARG A 292 -14.37 28.83 41.39
CA ARG A 292 -14.77 27.84 42.39
C ARG A 292 -14.78 26.45 41.76
N ASP A 293 -14.18 25.48 42.43
CA ASP A 293 -14.08 24.10 41.93
C ASP A 293 -15.41 23.65 41.32
N GLY A 294 -15.39 23.46 39.99
CA GLY A 294 -16.53 22.99 39.23
C GLY A 294 -17.06 21.67 39.80
N VAL A 295 -18.29 21.32 39.46
CA VAL A 295 -18.92 20.07 39.96
C VAL A 295 -18.04 18.84 39.61
N LEU A 296 -17.41 18.85 38.43
CA LEU A 296 -16.42 17.86 38.00
C LEU A 296 -15.18 17.82 38.89
N MET A 297 -14.59 18.98 39.21
CA MET A 297 -13.41 19.07 40.07
C MET A 297 -13.71 18.57 41.50
N ARG A 298 -14.88 18.93 42.06
CA ARG A 298 -15.31 18.45 43.37
C ARG A 298 -15.54 16.93 43.39
N GLY A 299 -16.11 16.38 42.32
CA GLY A 299 -16.26 14.93 42.14
C GLY A 299 -14.90 14.23 42.04
N TYR A 300 -13.99 14.74 41.22
CA TYR A 300 -12.63 14.24 41.06
C TYR A 300 -11.86 14.25 42.39
N LEU A 301 -11.84 15.38 43.11
CA LEU A 301 -11.20 15.49 44.42
C LEU A 301 -11.83 14.56 45.46
N GLY A 302 -13.15 14.34 45.39
CA GLY A 302 -13.85 13.35 46.21
C GLY A 302 -13.35 11.93 45.96
N LEU A 303 -13.24 11.55 44.68
CA LEU A 303 -12.70 10.25 44.26
C LEU A 303 -11.24 10.09 44.69
N VAL A 304 -10.39 11.09 44.46
CA VAL A 304 -8.97 11.09 44.86
C VAL A 304 -8.83 10.90 46.37
N ARG A 305 -9.65 11.60 47.18
CA ARG A 305 -9.64 11.41 48.64
C ARG A 305 -10.04 10.00 49.05
N GLN A 306 -10.99 9.38 48.34
CA GLN A 306 -11.39 7.99 48.61
C GLN A 306 -10.30 7.00 48.20
N THR A 307 -9.67 7.19 47.04
CA THR A 307 -8.59 6.31 46.57
C THR A 307 -7.37 6.39 47.47
N LEU A 308 -7.02 7.57 47.96
CA LEU A 308 -5.93 7.75 48.92
C LEU A 308 -6.20 7.05 50.27
N LYS A 309 -7.45 7.03 50.74
CA LYS A 309 -7.83 6.29 51.96
C LYS A 309 -7.71 4.78 51.79
N ALA A 310 -8.01 4.27 50.60
CA ALA A 310 -7.98 2.85 50.27
C ALA A 310 -6.75 2.46 49.41
N ARG A 311 -5.58 3.07 49.66
CA ARG A 311 -4.39 2.99 48.79
C ARG A 311 -3.95 1.58 48.38
N TYR A 312 -4.08 0.59 49.26
CA TYR A 312 -3.70 -0.80 48.95
C TYR A 312 -4.75 -1.47 48.05
N LEU A 313 -6.04 -1.18 48.29
CA LEU A 313 -7.13 -1.68 47.46
C LEU A 313 -7.04 -1.07 46.05
N THR A 314 -6.70 0.21 45.93
CA THR A 314 -6.53 0.86 44.63
C THR A 314 -5.33 0.31 43.86
N MET A 315 -4.23 0.00 44.55
CA MET A 315 -3.07 -0.65 43.93
C MET A 315 -3.40 -2.08 43.48
N LEU A 316 -4.12 -2.84 44.30
CA LEU A 316 -4.55 -4.19 43.96
C LEU A 316 -5.57 -4.19 42.81
N ALA A 317 -6.48 -3.22 42.78
CA ALA A 317 -7.39 -3.01 41.67
C ALA A 317 -6.63 -2.65 40.37
N ALA A 318 -5.62 -1.78 40.44
CA ALA A 318 -4.79 -1.45 39.28
C ALA A 318 -4.04 -2.67 38.72
N ILE A 319 -3.44 -3.49 39.61
CA ILE A 319 -2.81 -4.76 39.21
C ILE A 319 -3.83 -5.74 38.64
N GLY A 320 -5.02 -5.82 39.25
CA GLY A 320 -6.12 -6.66 38.76
C GLY A 320 -6.58 -6.25 37.37
N VAL A 321 -6.76 -4.96 37.12
CA VAL A 321 -7.09 -4.42 35.78
C VAL A 321 -5.98 -4.74 34.79
N LEU A 322 -4.70 -4.55 35.16
CA LEU A 322 -3.57 -4.91 34.30
C LEU A 322 -3.58 -6.41 33.95
N ALA A 323 -3.81 -7.28 34.93
CA ALA A 323 -3.87 -8.73 34.71
C ALA A 323 -5.02 -9.13 33.79
N VAL A 324 -6.20 -8.53 33.97
CA VAL A 324 -7.35 -8.73 33.08
C VAL A 324 -7.05 -8.24 31.67
N SER A 325 -6.43 -7.06 31.52
CA SER A 325 -6.02 -6.54 30.21
C SER A 325 -5.02 -7.45 29.51
N LEU A 326 -4.02 -7.99 30.23
CA LEU A 326 -3.05 -8.94 29.68
C LEU A 326 -3.70 -10.28 29.30
N TYR A 327 -4.67 -10.75 30.08
CA TYR A 327 -5.43 -11.96 29.77
C TYR A 327 -6.21 -11.84 28.45
N PHE A 328 -6.88 -10.71 28.24
CA PHE A 328 -7.57 -10.46 26.97
C PHE A 328 -6.60 -10.22 25.81
N LEU A 329 -5.48 -9.51 26.04
CA LEU A 329 -4.45 -9.30 25.02
C LEU A 329 -3.89 -10.63 24.48
N ALA A 330 -3.68 -11.62 25.36
CA ALA A 330 -3.18 -12.93 24.98
C ALA A 330 -4.15 -13.76 24.12
N GLN A 331 -5.43 -13.37 24.03
CA GLN A 331 -6.44 -14.06 23.22
C GLN A 331 -6.64 -13.44 21.84
N ILE A 332 -6.08 -12.24 21.60
CA ILE A 332 -6.22 -11.56 20.31
C ILE A 332 -5.30 -12.25 19.30
N PRO A 333 -5.83 -12.75 18.16
CA PRO A 333 -5.00 -13.35 17.13
C PRO A 333 -4.04 -12.31 16.54
N GLY A 334 -2.77 -12.68 16.41
CA GLY A 334 -1.77 -11.85 15.76
C GLY A 334 -1.89 -11.93 14.24
N SER A 335 -1.80 -10.78 13.57
CA SER A 335 -1.58 -10.69 12.12
C SER A 335 -0.34 -9.83 11.86
N PHE A 336 0.40 -10.13 10.80
CA PHE A 336 1.60 -9.38 10.41
C PHE A 336 1.24 -7.98 9.89
N ILE A 337 0.34 -7.93 8.91
CA ILE A 337 -0.26 -6.72 8.35
C ILE A 337 -1.77 -6.98 8.26
N PRO A 338 -2.63 -6.10 8.78
CA PRO A 338 -4.07 -6.23 8.58
C PRO A 338 -4.41 -6.25 7.10
N PRO A 339 -5.39 -7.07 6.65
CA PRO A 339 -5.85 -7.01 5.27
C PRO A 339 -6.39 -5.60 4.97
N GLU A 340 -5.83 -4.97 3.94
CA GLU A 340 -6.26 -3.66 3.47
C GLU A 340 -7.26 -3.81 2.33
N ASP A 341 -8.13 -2.81 2.18
CA ASP A 341 -9.03 -2.70 1.05
C ASP A 341 -8.41 -1.76 0.00
N VAL A 342 -7.74 -2.37 -0.98
CA VAL A 342 -7.10 -1.66 -2.10
C VAL A 342 -8.01 -1.60 -3.34
N SER A 343 -9.28 -2.01 -3.21
CA SER A 343 -10.26 -2.07 -4.31
C SER A 343 -9.79 -2.89 -5.53
N ARG A 344 -8.95 -3.90 -5.29
CA ARG A 344 -8.35 -4.73 -6.34
C ARG A 344 -8.16 -6.16 -5.81
N ILE A 345 -8.59 -7.15 -6.58
CA ILE A 345 -8.48 -8.57 -6.25
C ILE A 345 -7.72 -9.27 -7.39
N PRO A 346 -6.41 -9.53 -7.22
CA PRO A 346 -5.64 -10.32 -8.17
C PRO A 346 -5.88 -11.82 -7.95
N ILE A 347 -6.23 -12.53 -9.01
CA ILE A 347 -6.61 -13.94 -9.02
C ILE A 347 -5.76 -14.65 -10.07
N SER A 348 -5.10 -15.73 -9.69
CA SER A 348 -4.48 -16.67 -10.64
C SER A 348 -5.46 -17.77 -10.98
N LEU A 349 -5.67 -18.02 -12.27
CA LEU A 349 -6.42 -19.15 -12.80
C LEU A 349 -5.43 -20.17 -13.36
N GLU A 350 -5.68 -21.45 -13.09
CA GLU A 350 -4.86 -22.56 -13.59
C GLU A 350 -5.75 -23.70 -14.07
N LEU A 351 -5.60 -24.06 -15.36
CA LEU A 351 -6.29 -25.18 -16.00
C LEU A 351 -5.48 -26.49 -15.94
N PRO A 352 -6.14 -27.66 -16.08
CA PRO A 352 -5.49 -28.96 -16.00
C PRO A 352 -4.43 -29.22 -17.06
N PRO A 353 -3.50 -30.17 -16.78
CA PRO A 353 -2.83 -31.07 -17.72
C PRO A 353 -3.12 -30.96 -19.23
N GLY A 354 -2.34 -30.27 -20.09
CA GLY A 354 -2.57 -30.31 -21.55
C GLY A 354 -3.62 -29.33 -22.12
N ALA A 355 -4.19 -28.44 -21.29
CA ALA A 355 -5.08 -27.39 -21.78
C ALA A 355 -4.42 -26.49 -22.85
N THR A 356 -5.18 -26.17 -23.88
CA THR A 356 -4.79 -25.27 -24.97
C THR A 356 -5.04 -23.81 -24.59
N LEU A 357 -4.37 -22.87 -25.27
CA LEU A 357 -4.62 -21.44 -25.04
C LEU A 357 -6.08 -21.04 -25.32
N ALA A 358 -6.71 -21.70 -26.31
CA ALA A 358 -8.11 -21.45 -26.66
C ALA A 358 -9.08 -21.91 -25.55
N GLU A 359 -8.78 -23.01 -24.85
CA GLU A 359 -9.56 -23.45 -23.69
C GLU A 359 -9.38 -22.47 -22.53
N THR A 360 -8.15 -22.03 -22.27
CA THR A 360 -7.88 -20.99 -21.26
C THR A 360 -8.63 -19.69 -21.57
N ASP A 361 -8.70 -19.28 -22.84
CA ASP A 361 -9.48 -18.11 -23.27
C ASP A 361 -11.00 -18.30 -23.07
N ALA A 362 -11.53 -19.46 -23.45
CA ALA A 362 -12.94 -19.77 -23.25
C ALA A 362 -13.33 -19.76 -21.76
N THR A 363 -12.49 -20.36 -20.90
CA THR A 363 -12.70 -20.35 -19.45
C THR A 363 -12.56 -18.95 -18.85
N ALA A 364 -11.61 -18.14 -19.34
CA ALA A 364 -11.46 -16.75 -18.93
C ALA A 364 -12.70 -15.90 -19.24
N VAL A 365 -13.31 -16.10 -20.42
CA VAL A 365 -14.57 -15.44 -20.79
C VAL A 365 -15.72 -15.88 -19.88
N GLU A 366 -15.81 -17.16 -19.54
CA GLU A 366 -16.83 -17.65 -18.60
C GLU A 366 -16.65 -17.05 -17.19
N VAL A 367 -15.40 -16.96 -16.70
CA VAL A 367 -15.10 -16.27 -15.45
C VAL A 367 -15.54 -14.82 -15.53
N GLN A 368 -15.13 -14.08 -16.56
CA GLN A 368 -15.48 -12.67 -16.71
C GLN A 368 -17.00 -12.44 -16.74
N ALA A 369 -17.76 -13.28 -17.45
CA ALA A 369 -19.21 -13.20 -17.48
C ALA A 369 -19.85 -13.40 -16.09
N ARG A 370 -19.33 -14.33 -15.28
CA ARG A 370 -19.83 -14.57 -13.91
C ARG A 370 -19.47 -13.45 -12.94
N LEU A 371 -18.35 -12.77 -13.16
CA LEU A 371 -17.84 -11.70 -12.30
C LEU A 371 -18.41 -10.32 -12.64
N GLY A 372 -18.75 -10.06 -13.90
CA GLY A 372 -19.32 -8.77 -14.33
C GLY A 372 -20.67 -8.43 -13.67
N ASP A 373 -21.43 -9.44 -13.24
CA ASP A 373 -22.71 -9.26 -12.55
C ASP A 373 -22.58 -9.14 -11.02
N VAL A 374 -21.36 -9.08 -10.48
CA VAL A 374 -21.13 -8.92 -9.03
C VAL A 374 -21.24 -7.45 -8.65
N GLU A 375 -22.12 -7.12 -7.71
CA GLU A 375 -22.29 -5.76 -7.22
C GLU A 375 -20.98 -5.23 -6.59
N GLY A 376 -20.48 -4.12 -7.12
CA GLY A 376 -19.25 -3.48 -6.68
C GLY A 376 -17.99 -3.88 -7.47
N VAL A 377 -18.11 -4.74 -8.49
CA VAL A 377 -17.06 -4.95 -9.49
C VAL A 377 -17.20 -3.86 -10.57
N SER A 378 -16.14 -3.08 -10.77
CA SER A 378 -16.08 -2.02 -11.79
C SER A 378 -15.70 -2.61 -13.15
N ASN A 379 -14.64 -3.41 -13.18
CA ASN A 379 -14.10 -3.99 -14.41
C ASN A 379 -13.24 -5.23 -14.12
N VAL A 380 -13.17 -6.12 -15.11
CA VAL A 380 -12.40 -7.37 -15.05
C VAL A 380 -11.38 -7.40 -16.17
N PHE A 381 -10.11 -7.41 -15.78
CA PHE A 381 -8.99 -7.55 -16.70
C PHE A 381 -8.45 -8.98 -16.66
N VAL A 382 -8.23 -9.58 -17.82
CA VAL A 382 -7.66 -10.93 -17.94
C VAL A 382 -6.44 -10.92 -18.85
N LEU A 383 -5.35 -11.52 -18.38
CA LEU A 383 -4.14 -11.77 -19.15
C LEU A 383 -3.86 -13.27 -19.12
N GLY A 384 -4.18 -13.96 -20.22
CA GLY A 384 -4.03 -15.40 -20.36
C GLY A 384 -2.73 -15.82 -21.05
N GLY A 385 -2.30 -17.04 -20.80
CA GLY A 385 -1.05 -17.58 -21.31
C GLY A 385 0.19 -17.13 -20.54
N VAL A 386 -0.02 -16.46 -19.41
CA VAL A 386 1.02 -16.02 -18.49
C VAL A 386 0.63 -16.29 -17.05
N SER A 387 1.61 -16.67 -16.26
CA SER A 387 1.60 -16.62 -14.81
C SER A 387 1.48 -15.17 -14.34
N PRO A 388 0.88 -14.91 -13.17
CA PRO A 388 0.90 -13.59 -12.53
C PRO A 388 2.31 -13.00 -12.35
N VAL A 389 3.35 -13.84 -12.28
CA VAL A 389 4.75 -13.44 -12.13
C VAL A 389 5.43 -13.19 -13.49
N GLY A 390 4.74 -13.45 -14.60
CA GLY A 390 5.19 -13.21 -15.97
C GLY A 390 5.73 -14.43 -16.72
N ASP A 391 5.76 -15.60 -16.10
CA ASP A 391 6.15 -16.84 -16.79
C ASP A 391 5.12 -17.22 -17.85
N LEU A 392 5.57 -17.57 -19.06
CA LEU A 392 4.68 -17.99 -20.13
C LEU A 392 4.17 -19.41 -19.87
N ASP A 393 2.87 -19.53 -19.61
CA ASP A 393 2.19 -20.81 -19.45
C ASP A 393 0.76 -20.72 -20.02
N ILE A 394 0.52 -21.43 -21.12
CA ILE A 394 -0.74 -21.40 -21.88
C ILE A 394 -1.95 -21.85 -21.08
N ARG A 395 -1.76 -22.57 -19.96
CA ARG A 395 -2.82 -23.06 -19.08
C ARG A 395 -3.20 -22.07 -17.97
N ARG A 396 -2.40 -21.02 -17.77
CA ARG A 396 -2.56 -20.06 -16.67
C ARG A 396 -3.12 -18.75 -17.20
N ALA A 397 -3.91 -18.08 -16.38
CA ALA A 397 -4.36 -16.72 -16.64
C ALA A 397 -4.33 -15.89 -15.36
N SER A 398 -3.84 -14.65 -15.47
CA SER A 398 -3.94 -13.66 -14.40
C SER A 398 -5.22 -12.85 -14.60
N VAL A 399 -6.11 -12.86 -13.61
CA VAL A 399 -7.37 -12.11 -13.61
C VAL A 399 -7.28 -11.04 -12.53
N THR A 400 -7.40 -9.78 -12.92
CA THR A 400 -7.47 -8.65 -11.99
C THR A 400 -8.90 -8.13 -11.96
N VAL A 401 -9.56 -8.30 -10.82
CA VAL A 401 -10.90 -7.73 -10.58
C VAL A 401 -10.72 -6.38 -9.89
N VAL A 402 -11.12 -5.31 -10.55
CA VAL A 402 -11.10 -3.95 -10.00
C VAL A 402 -12.49 -3.64 -9.44
N LEU A 403 -12.52 -3.13 -8.21
CA LEU A 403 -13.74 -2.83 -7.50
C LEU A 403 -14.06 -1.34 -7.57
N ASP A 404 -15.35 -1.02 -7.47
CA ASP A 404 -15.78 0.35 -7.19
C ASP A 404 -15.16 0.88 -5.91
N ARG A 405 -15.06 2.21 -5.78
CA ARG A 405 -14.47 2.83 -4.59
C ARG A 405 -15.34 2.57 -3.36
N LEU A 406 -14.72 2.20 -2.24
CA LEU A 406 -15.43 2.08 -0.97
C LEU A 406 -15.87 3.47 -0.48
N ASP A 407 -17.15 3.64 -0.19
CA ASP A 407 -17.70 4.91 0.32
C ASP A 407 -17.23 5.15 1.77
N HIS A 408 -16.20 6.00 1.91
CA HIS A 408 -15.66 6.42 3.20
C HIS A 408 -16.15 7.80 3.66
N SER A 409 -17.22 8.33 3.05
CA SER A 409 -17.68 9.68 3.40
C SER A 409 -17.96 9.82 4.91
N LEU A 410 -17.36 10.86 5.52
CA LEU A 410 -17.56 11.17 6.95
C LEU A 410 -19.05 11.35 7.28
N LEU A 411 -19.82 11.92 6.35
CA LEU A 411 -21.26 12.07 6.46
C LEU A 411 -21.94 10.71 6.60
N ARG A 412 -21.61 9.73 5.77
CA ARG A 412 -22.19 8.39 5.87
C ARG A 412 -21.79 7.69 7.17
N LYS A 413 -20.50 7.67 7.52
CA LYS A 413 -20.03 7.05 8.78
C LYS A 413 -20.70 7.66 10.01
N SER A 414 -20.86 8.98 10.03
CA SER A 414 -21.56 9.68 11.12
C SER A 414 -23.06 9.37 11.14
N VAL A 415 -23.71 9.32 9.98
CA VAL A 415 -25.12 8.92 9.86
C VAL A 415 -25.33 7.46 10.29
N GLU A 416 -24.47 6.52 9.88
CA GLU A 416 -24.52 5.12 10.32
C GLU A 416 -24.35 4.99 11.83
N ALA A 417 -23.40 5.73 12.42
CA ALA A 417 -23.21 5.77 13.88
C ALA A 417 -24.44 6.35 14.60
N LEU A 418 -25.06 7.40 14.06
CA LEU A 418 -26.31 7.97 14.56
C LEU A 418 -27.49 7.00 14.38
N ARG A 419 -27.47 6.18 13.32
CA ARG A 419 -28.49 5.15 13.05
C ARG A 419 -28.38 3.94 13.94
N ALA A 420 -27.18 3.61 14.42
CA ALA A 420 -26.98 2.58 15.44
C ALA A 420 -27.60 2.96 16.80
N LEU A 421 -28.02 4.22 17.00
CA LEU A 421 -28.69 4.64 18.23
C LEU A 421 -30.16 4.18 18.26
N PRO A 422 -30.59 3.49 19.33
CA PRO A 422 -31.88 2.80 19.40
C PRO A 422 -33.14 3.71 19.36
N LEU A 423 -33.00 5.03 19.48
CA LEU A 423 -34.13 5.98 19.52
C LEU A 423 -34.23 6.91 18.30
N ILE A 424 -33.11 7.16 17.61
CA ILE A 424 -33.01 8.19 16.58
C ILE A 424 -32.79 7.57 15.19
N GLY A 425 -32.29 6.33 15.14
CA GLY A 425 -31.82 5.75 13.90
C GLY A 425 -32.87 5.43 12.83
N GLY A 426 -34.13 5.27 13.21
CA GLY A 426 -35.22 5.07 12.25
C GLY A 426 -35.68 6.35 11.53
N MET A 427 -35.28 7.54 12.00
CA MET A 427 -35.73 8.83 11.45
C MET A 427 -34.72 9.47 10.51
N ILE A 428 -33.51 8.92 10.41
CA ILE A 428 -32.43 9.50 9.62
C ILE A 428 -32.41 8.82 8.24
N PRO A 429 -32.61 9.56 7.14
CA PRO A 429 -32.56 9.00 5.79
C PRO A 429 -31.14 8.51 5.46
N GLU A 430 -31.06 7.43 4.69
CA GLU A 430 -29.79 6.92 4.17
C GLU A 430 -29.23 7.90 3.12
N PRO A 431 -27.98 8.37 3.27
CA PRO A 431 -27.36 9.15 2.20
C PRO A 431 -27.15 8.25 0.98
N PRO A 432 -27.29 8.80 -0.24
CA PRO A 432 -27.00 8.04 -1.45
C PRO A 432 -25.54 7.57 -1.42
N PRO A 433 -25.25 6.31 -1.79
CA PRO A 433 -23.89 5.79 -1.82
C PRO A 433 -23.03 6.53 -2.84
N ASN A 434 -21.83 6.92 -2.42
CA ASN A 434 -20.80 7.44 -3.32
C ASN A 434 -19.73 6.36 -3.54
N GLY A 435 -20.11 5.30 -4.25
CA GLY A 435 -19.29 4.10 -4.48
C GLY A 435 -19.93 2.84 -3.88
N ARG A 436 -19.12 1.79 -3.65
CA ARG A 436 -19.58 0.55 -3.04
C ARG A 436 -19.67 0.66 -1.52
N ILE A 437 -20.54 -0.18 -0.96
CA ILE A 437 -20.78 -0.28 0.49
C ILE A 437 -20.11 -1.54 1.06
N ARG A 438 -20.07 -2.61 0.27
CA ARG A 438 -19.51 -3.91 0.66
C ARG A 438 -18.00 -3.84 0.76
N THR A 439 -17.43 -4.53 1.74
CA THR A 439 -15.97 -4.61 1.90
C THR A 439 -15.36 -5.47 0.79
N GLN A 440 -14.06 -5.28 0.52
CA GLN A 440 -13.36 -6.11 -0.45
C GLN A 440 -13.44 -7.59 -0.08
N SER A 441 -13.34 -7.93 1.21
CA SER A 441 -13.44 -9.31 1.68
C SER A 441 -14.81 -9.96 1.39
N ASP A 442 -15.90 -9.20 1.51
CA ASP A 442 -17.25 -9.70 1.20
C ASP A 442 -17.45 -9.95 -0.29
N ILE A 443 -16.87 -9.09 -1.14
CA ILE A 443 -16.92 -9.24 -2.60
C ILE A 443 -16.00 -10.39 -3.02
N GLU A 444 -14.81 -10.48 -2.44
CA GLU A 444 -13.84 -11.55 -2.67
C GLU A 444 -14.45 -12.93 -2.38
N ALA A 445 -15.14 -13.09 -1.25
CA ALA A 445 -15.82 -14.34 -0.91
C ALA A 445 -16.86 -14.73 -1.98
N GLU A 446 -17.63 -13.77 -2.50
CA GLU A 446 -18.60 -14.02 -3.58
C GLU A 446 -17.92 -14.33 -4.92
N VAL A 447 -16.87 -13.58 -5.28
CA VAL A 447 -16.07 -13.80 -6.50
C VAL A 447 -15.51 -15.22 -6.52
N PHE A 448 -14.88 -15.67 -5.42
CA PHE A 448 -14.36 -17.04 -5.34
C PHE A 448 -15.47 -18.09 -5.32
N ALA A 449 -16.61 -17.82 -4.69
CA ALA A 449 -17.76 -18.74 -4.74
C ALA A 449 -18.29 -18.93 -6.17
N ARG A 450 -18.39 -17.86 -6.96
CA ARG A 450 -18.84 -17.92 -8.37
C ARG A 450 -17.83 -18.61 -9.28
N ILE A 451 -16.52 -18.42 -9.05
CA ILE A 451 -15.46 -19.09 -9.81
C ILE A 451 -15.40 -20.59 -9.48
N ALA A 452 -15.64 -20.97 -8.22
CA ALA A 452 -15.58 -22.37 -7.76
C ALA A 452 -16.63 -23.28 -8.43
N GLU A 453 -17.66 -22.73 -9.06
CA GLU A 453 -18.65 -23.48 -9.84
C GLU A 453 -18.12 -23.94 -11.21
N ILE A 454 -17.02 -23.37 -11.70
CA ILE A 454 -16.41 -23.77 -12.97
C ILE A 454 -15.63 -25.07 -12.75
N PRO A 455 -15.98 -26.17 -13.44
CA PRO A 455 -15.33 -27.46 -13.26
C PRO A 455 -13.87 -27.40 -13.71
N ASP A 456 -13.03 -28.18 -13.03
CA ASP A 456 -11.60 -28.37 -13.35
C ASP A 456 -10.74 -27.10 -13.37
N LEU A 457 -11.27 -25.96 -12.91
CA LEU A 457 -10.55 -24.71 -12.75
C LEU A 457 -9.99 -24.58 -11.33
N ARG A 458 -8.70 -24.26 -11.21
CA ARG A 458 -8.11 -23.85 -9.95
C ARG A 458 -7.97 -22.33 -9.92
N SER A 459 -8.40 -21.72 -8.83
CA SER A 459 -8.25 -20.28 -8.62
C SER A 459 -7.52 -19.98 -7.31
N PHE A 460 -6.60 -19.02 -7.35
CA PHE A 460 -5.80 -18.64 -6.19
C PHE A 460 -5.84 -17.12 -6.02
N LYS A 461 -6.12 -16.65 -4.80
CA LYS A 461 -5.86 -15.27 -4.43
C LYS A 461 -4.35 -15.05 -4.40
N LEU A 462 -3.92 -13.92 -4.95
CA LEU A 462 -2.54 -13.48 -4.88
C LEU A 462 -2.42 -12.25 -3.97
N ASN A 463 -1.24 -12.07 -3.41
CA ASN A 463 -0.85 -10.82 -2.79
C ASN A 463 -0.31 -9.84 -3.87
N ASP A 464 0.08 -8.65 -3.46
CA ASP A 464 0.62 -7.61 -4.35
C ASP A 464 1.91 -8.01 -5.09
N ARG A 465 2.57 -9.11 -4.67
CA ARG A 465 3.75 -9.66 -5.34
C ARG A 465 3.41 -10.73 -6.38
N GLY A 466 2.12 -11.05 -6.57
CA GLY A 466 1.69 -12.15 -7.44
C GLY A 466 1.94 -13.52 -6.83
N GLU A 467 2.15 -13.60 -5.51
CA GLU A 467 2.43 -14.84 -4.78
C GLU A 467 1.25 -15.21 -3.86
N ARG A 468 1.19 -16.46 -3.43
CA ARG A 468 0.26 -16.89 -2.37
C ARG A 468 0.79 -16.44 -1.01
N ASP A 469 -0.12 -16.15 -0.08
CA ASP A 469 0.25 -15.72 1.28
C ASP A 469 1.00 -16.80 2.10
N LEU A 470 0.74 -18.07 1.80
CA LEU A 470 1.37 -19.22 2.45
C LEU A 470 1.91 -20.18 1.39
N SER A 471 3.18 -20.52 1.51
CA SER A 471 3.85 -21.54 0.69
C SER A 471 4.79 -22.37 1.56
N PHE A 472 4.90 -23.66 1.24
CA PHE A 472 5.79 -24.61 1.92
C PHE A 472 6.63 -25.33 0.88
N SER A 473 7.94 -25.30 1.04
CA SER A 473 8.88 -26.02 0.16
C SER A 473 9.20 -27.39 0.77
N ILE A 474 8.94 -28.45 0.01
CA ILE A 474 9.19 -29.83 0.42
C ILE A 474 10.31 -30.39 -0.44
N LEU A 475 11.26 -31.08 0.19
CA LEU A 475 12.41 -31.70 -0.45
C LEU A 475 12.40 -33.20 -0.17
N ALA A 476 12.79 -34.00 -1.17
CA ALA A 476 13.04 -35.42 -1.02
C ALA A 476 14.21 -35.86 -1.91
N ASP A 477 14.82 -36.99 -1.58
CA ASP A 477 15.96 -37.55 -2.34
C ASP A 477 15.53 -38.19 -3.67
N SER A 478 14.23 -38.50 -3.84
CA SER A 478 13.67 -39.09 -5.06
C SER A 478 12.36 -38.41 -5.47
N GLU A 479 12.12 -38.34 -6.78
CA GLU A 479 10.90 -37.76 -7.36
C GLU A 479 9.64 -38.55 -6.98
N ALA A 480 9.77 -39.87 -6.90
CA ALA A 480 8.66 -40.76 -6.52
C ALA A 480 8.23 -40.54 -5.06
N ASP A 481 9.20 -40.44 -4.15
CA ASP A 481 8.91 -40.18 -2.72
C ASP A 481 8.37 -38.77 -2.52
N LEU A 482 8.90 -37.78 -3.23
CA LEU A 482 8.38 -36.41 -3.21
C LEU A 482 6.91 -36.39 -3.66
N SER A 483 6.61 -37.03 -4.79
CA SER A 483 5.26 -37.06 -5.37
C SER A 483 4.24 -37.72 -4.44
N GLU A 484 4.61 -38.85 -3.82
CA GLU A 484 3.73 -39.55 -2.87
C GLU A 484 3.55 -38.76 -1.56
N GLY A 485 4.63 -38.17 -1.03
CA GLY A 485 4.58 -37.34 0.17
C GLY A 485 3.70 -36.10 -0.01
N VAL A 486 3.91 -35.38 -1.11
CA VAL A 486 3.09 -34.21 -1.49
C VAL A 486 1.63 -34.59 -1.67
N ARG A 487 1.33 -35.72 -2.35
CA ARG A 487 -0.05 -36.19 -2.55
C ARG A 487 -0.76 -36.45 -1.23
N ARG A 488 -0.12 -37.16 -0.30
CA ARG A 488 -0.70 -37.45 1.03
C ARG A 488 -0.90 -36.18 1.84
N LEU A 489 0.05 -35.25 1.78
CA LEU A 489 -0.07 -33.98 2.48
C LEU A 489 -1.23 -33.15 1.91
N GLU A 490 -1.32 -33.04 0.58
CA GLU A 490 -2.43 -32.34 -0.09
C GLU A 490 -3.77 -32.96 0.29
N GLU A 491 -3.90 -34.28 0.27
CA GLU A 491 -5.12 -34.99 0.68
C GLU A 491 -5.47 -34.78 2.15
N ALA A 492 -4.48 -34.77 3.05
CA ALA A 492 -4.70 -34.57 4.48
C ALA A 492 -5.10 -33.12 4.82
N LEU A 493 -4.57 -32.15 4.09
CA LEU A 493 -4.88 -30.73 4.26
C LEU A 493 -6.17 -30.33 3.54
N ARG A 494 -6.58 -31.08 2.52
CA ARG A 494 -7.83 -30.85 1.78
C ARG A 494 -9.02 -31.24 2.67
N GLY A 495 -9.64 -30.23 3.27
CA GLY A 495 -10.80 -30.39 4.16
C GLY A 495 -10.61 -29.71 5.52
N ASP A 496 -9.41 -29.21 5.83
CA ASP A 496 -9.23 -28.34 6.99
C ASP A 496 -9.96 -27.00 6.74
N PRO A 497 -10.87 -26.57 7.63
CA PRO A 497 -11.63 -25.33 7.45
C PRO A 497 -10.75 -24.06 7.45
N LEU A 498 -9.49 -24.15 7.88
CA LEU A 498 -8.54 -23.04 7.84
C LEU A 498 -7.87 -22.88 6.47
N LEU A 499 -7.98 -23.86 5.57
CA LEU A 499 -7.26 -23.87 4.30
C LEU A 499 -8.23 -23.86 3.12
N ALA A 500 -7.89 -23.04 2.11
CA ALA A 500 -8.60 -22.98 0.84
C ALA A 500 -7.64 -23.28 -0.32
N ASN A 501 -8.10 -24.06 -1.30
CA ASN A 501 -7.38 -24.34 -2.55
C ASN A 501 -5.94 -24.82 -2.32
N VAL A 502 -5.75 -25.82 -1.44
CA VAL A 502 -4.45 -26.49 -1.26
C VAL A 502 -4.04 -27.15 -2.57
N ALA A 503 -2.86 -26.80 -3.07
CA ALA A 503 -2.34 -27.30 -4.34
C ALA A 503 -0.82 -27.38 -4.26
N ALA A 504 -0.25 -28.35 -4.99
CA ALA A 504 1.17 -28.48 -5.18
C ALA A 504 1.58 -27.93 -6.55
N GLU A 505 2.60 -27.07 -6.58
CA GLU A 505 3.27 -26.64 -7.81
C GLU A 505 4.47 -27.52 -8.12
N GLY A 506 4.82 -27.65 -9.40
CA GLY A 506 5.98 -28.43 -9.83
C GLY A 506 5.76 -29.94 -9.88
N ARG A 507 4.53 -30.42 -9.71
CA ARG A 507 4.19 -31.83 -9.99
C ARG A 507 4.27 -32.05 -11.50
N PRO A 508 5.11 -32.97 -12.00
CA PRO A 508 4.88 -33.54 -13.31
C PRO A 508 3.62 -34.40 -13.17
N ALA A 509 2.44 -33.79 -13.34
CA ALA A 509 1.31 -34.58 -13.76
C ALA A 509 1.76 -35.27 -15.06
N PRO A 510 1.56 -36.59 -15.22
CA PRO A 510 2.01 -37.29 -16.42
C PRO A 510 1.37 -36.61 -17.62
N ALA A 511 2.15 -35.77 -18.31
CA ALA A 511 1.75 -35.20 -19.56
C ALA A 511 1.67 -36.39 -20.53
N PRO A 512 0.64 -36.47 -21.38
CA PRO A 512 0.63 -37.47 -22.45
C PRO A 512 1.86 -37.24 -23.33
N GLU A 513 2.89 -38.05 -23.12
CA GLU A 513 4.13 -38.00 -23.87
C GLU A 513 4.02 -38.97 -25.04
N ILE A 514 4.04 -38.45 -26.27
CA ILE A 514 4.13 -39.30 -27.45
C ILE A 514 5.61 -39.68 -27.61
N ARG A 515 5.97 -40.89 -27.16
CA ARG A 515 7.29 -41.47 -27.43
C ARG A 515 7.27 -42.15 -28.78
N GLY A 516 8.07 -41.64 -29.71
CA GLY A 516 8.35 -42.34 -30.97
C GLY A 516 9.38 -43.43 -30.73
N ASP A 517 9.07 -44.67 -31.11
CA ASP A 517 10.01 -45.79 -31.15
C ASP A 517 11.02 -45.68 -32.31
#